data_AF-A0A7C7I857-F1
#
_entry.id   AF-A0A7C7I857-F1
#
_cell.length_a   1.000
_cell.length_b   1.000
_cell.length_c   1.000
_cell.angle_alpha   90.00
_cell.angle_beta   90.00
_cell.angle_gamma   90.00
#
_symmetry.space_group_name_H-M   'P 1'
#
loop_
_entity.id
_entity.type
_entity.pdbx_description
1 polymer ?
#
loop_
_entity_poly.entity_id
_entity_poly.type
_entity_poly.pdbx_seq_one_letter_code
_entity_poly.pdbx_strand_id
1 'polypeptide(L)'
;MQKYQRDRVFSSLTEEENAIYRNLIREVRSERKSSSSSQFTAREVLEPRKGGLSAGVQEALDAVIARDEMGPMAGEQPPDFELKLMGTEERVRLSSFKGNRAVGLIFGSYT
;
A
#
# COMPACT_ATOMS: atom_id res chain seq x y z
N MET A 1 -9.24 7.00 -2.49
CA MET A 1 -9.36 6.76 -3.95
C MET A 1 -9.79 5.33 -4.20
N GLN A 2 -10.78 5.09 -5.07
CA GLN A 2 -11.27 3.72 -5.35
C GLN A 2 -10.30 2.92 -6.24
N LYS A 3 -10.38 1.58 -6.22
CA LYS A 3 -9.47 0.70 -6.98
C LYS A 3 -9.44 1.04 -8.47
N TYR A 4 -10.61 1.18 -9.11
CA TYR A 4 -10.69 1.46 -10.56
C TYR A 4 -10.03 2.79 -10.95
N GLN A 5 -10.08 3.80 -10.07
CA GLN A 5 -9.43 5.09 -10.29
C GLN A 5 -7.91 4.91 -10.26
N ARG A 6 -7.40 4.19 -9.25
CA ARG A 6 -5.97 3.87 -9.15
C ARG A 6 -5.48 3.09 -10.36
N ASP A 7 -6.22 2.06 -10.77
CA ASP A 7 -5.87 1.23 -11.92
C ASP A 7 -5.78 2.07 -13.20
N ARG A 8 -6.70 3.04 -13.37
CA ARG A 8 -6.67 3.98 -14.49
C ARG A 8 -5.40 4.84 -14.48
N VAL A 9 -5.03 5.41 -13.34
CA VAL A 9 -3.80 6.21 -13.18
C VAL A 9 -2.57 5.42 -13.61
N PHE A 10 -2.42 4.17 -13.13
CA PHE A 10 -1.28 3.34 -13.49
C PHE A 10 -1.29 2.90 -14.96
N SER A 11 -2.48 2.68 -15.55
CA SER A 11 -2.61 2.33 -16.96
C SER A 11 -2.31 3.49 -17.92
N SER A 12 -2.39 4.75 -17.45
CA SER A 12 -2.13 5.93 -18.26
C SER A 12 -0.68 6.42 -18.21
N LEU A 13 0.17 5.80 -17.40
CA LEU A 13 1.59 6.17 -17.33
C LEU A 13 2.30 5.82 -18.63
N THR A 14 3.10 6.76 -19.14
CA THR A 14 4.08 6.46 -20.19
C THR A 14 5.20 5.55 -19.67
N GLU A 15 5.96 4.92 -20.57
CA GLU A 15 7.10 4.07 -20.17
C GLU A 15 8.14 4.83 -19.34
N GLU A 16 8.41 6.10 -19.71
CA GLU A 16 9.34 6.97 -18.98
C GLU A 16 8.83 7.28 -17.58
N GLU A 17 7.56 7.66 -17.45
CA GLU A 17 6.93 7.93 -16.15
C GLU A 17 6.86 6.69 -15.29
N ASN A 18 6.52 5.54 -15.87
CA ASN A 18 6.51 4.26 -15.18
C ASN A 18 7.92 3.90 -14.67
N ALA A 19 8.98 4.14 -15.45
CA ALA A 19 10.36 3.92 -15.01
C ALA A 19 10.73 4.83 -13.83
N ILE A 20 10.40 6.12 -13.89
CA ILE A 20 10.63 7.09 -12.81
C ILE A 20 9.89 6.64 -11.54
N TYR A 21 8.59 6.36 -11.66
CA TYR A 21 7.75 5.87 -10.58
C TYR A 21 8.34 4.61 -9.92
N ARG A 22 8.72 3.60 -10.73
CA ARG A 22 9.28 2.33 -10.23
C ARG A 22 10.60 2.54 -9.49
N ASN A 23 11.44 3.46 -9.96
CA ASN A 23 12.70 3.80 -9.31
C ASN A 23 12.48 4.48 -7.96
N LEU A 24 11.59 5.48 -7.89
CA LEU A 24 11.24 6.15 -6.63
C LEU A 24 10.71 5.16 -5.59
N ILE A 25 9.77 4.29 -5.97
CA ILE A 25 9.22 3.30 -5.05
C ILE A 25 10.29 2.29 -4.60
N ARG A 26 11.24 1.94 -5.46
CA ARG A 26 12.35 1.05 -5.10
C ARG A 26 13.29 1.69 -4.10
N GLU A 27 13.66 2.95 -4.32
CA GLU A 27 14.52 3.74 -3.44
C GLU A 27 13.88 3.86 -2.05
N VAL A 28 12.62 4.26 -1.99
CA VAL A 28 11.85 4.37 -0.74
C VAL A 28 11.81 3.05 0.03
N ARG A 29 11.61 1.92 -0.66
CA ARG A 29 11.67 0.60 -0.02
C ARG A 29 13.06 0.26 0.51
N SER A 30 14.11 0.67 -0.21
CA SER A 30 15.50 0.45 0.20
C SER A 30 15.86 1.25 1.45
N GLU A 31 15.43 2.51 1.51
CA GLU A 31 15.61 3.37 2.68
C GLU A 31 14.88 2.81 3.90
N ARG A 32 13.61 2.40 3.73
CA ARG A 32 12.82 1.80 4.81
C ARG A 32 13.43 0.50 5.36
N LYS A 33 14.07 -0.31 4.51
CA LYS A 33 14.79 -1.51 4.96
C LYS A 33 16.05 -1.18 5.78
N SER A 34 16.66 -0.03 5.52
CA SER A 34 17.90 0.40 6.18
C SER A 34 17.63 1.14 7.49
N SER A 35 16.47 1.79 7.60
CA SER A 35 16.04 2.52 8.80
C SER A 35 15.31 1.61 9.78
N SER A 36 16.02 1.12 10.81
CA SER A 36 15.51 0.13 11.76
C SER A 36 14.45 0.65 12.77
N SER A 37 14.12 1.95 12.81
CA SER A 37 13.45 2.55 13.98
C SER A 37 12.30 3.51 13.72
N SER A 38 11.95 3.83 12.47
CA SER A 38 10.92 4.84 12.20
C SER A 38 9.87 4.34 11.21
N GLN A 39 8.66 4.08 11.72
CA GLN A 39 7.48 3.85 10.89
C GLN A 39 7.04 5.20 10.31
N PHE A 40 7.49 5.52 9.10
CA PHE A 40 6.97 6.65 8.34
C PHE A 40 5.81 6.20 7.45
N THR A 41 4.75 7.00 7.40
CA THR A 41 3.61 6.81 6.49
C THR A 41 4.04 6.95 5.03
N ALA A 42 3.25 6.45 4.07
CA ALA A 42 3.53 6.70 2.66
C ALA A 42 3.54 8.21 2.35
N ARG A 43 2.64 8.99 2.96
CA ARG A 43 2.56 10.45 2.76
C ARG A 43 3.87 11.14 3.14
N GLU A 44 4.37 10.89 4.35
CA GLU A 44 5.59 11.56 4.84
C GLU A 44 6.81 11.31 3.96
N VAL A 45 6.89 10.13 3.34
CA VAL A 45 8.03 9.75 2.50
C VAL A 45 7.87 10.21 1.05
N LEU A 46 6.65 10.17 0.52
CA LEU A 46 6.40 10.42 -0.90
C LEU A 46 6.07 11.88 -1.21
N GLU A 47 5.36 12.58 -0.31
CA GLU A 47 4.94 13.97 -0.55
C GLU A 47 6.12 14.90 -0.85
N PRO A 48 7.24 14.87 -0.10
CA PRO A 48 8.39 15.73 -0.40
C PRO A 48 9.06 15.44 -1.74
N ARG A 49 8.88 14.22 -2.28
CA ARG A 49 9.50 13.77 -3.52
C ARG A 49 8.67 14.08 -4.76
N LYS A 50 7.43 14.58 -4.61
CA LYS A 50 6.53 14.90 -5.73
C LYS A 50 6.99 16.12 -6.53
N GLY A 51 7.68 17.06 -5.89
CA GLY A 51 8.12 18.30 -6.52
C GLY A 51 9.00 18.06 -7.75
N GLY A 52 8.65 18.69 -8.87
CA GLY A 52 9.43 18.59 -10.12
C GLY A 52 9.20 17.33 -10.94
N LEU A 53 8.33 16.41 -10.51
CA LEU A 53 7.94 15.23 -11.30
C LEU A 53 6.84 15.58 -12.32
N SER A 54 6.68 14.75 -13.35
CA SER A 54 5.55 14.89 -14.28
C SER A 54 4.21 14.69 -13.56
N ALA A 55 3.14 15.25 -14.13
CA ALA A 55 1.80 15.13 -13.57
C ALA A 55 1.36 13.65 -13.41
N GLY A 56 1.68 12.78 -14.38
CA GLY A 56 1.37 11.35 -14.30
C GLY A 56 2.07 10.67 -13.13
N VAL A 57 3.35 10.97 -12.90
CA VAL A 57 4.08 10.39 -11.76
C VAL A 57 3.55 10.93 -10.43
N GLN A 58 3.24 12.22 -10.34
CA GLN A 58 2.64 12.80 -9.13
C GLN A 58 1.31 12.13 -8.79
N GLU A 59 0.43 11.93 -9.79
CA GLU A 59 -0.85 11.26 -9.60
C GLU A 59 -0.68 9.79 -9.19
N ALA A 60 0.33 9.10 -9.74
CA ALA A 60 0.67 7.74 -9.34
C ALA A 60 1.17 7.66 -7.88
N LEU A 61 1.92 8.65 -7.41
CA LEU A 61 2.34 8.76 -6.01
C LEU A 61 1.14 9.05 -5.10
N ASP A 62 0.23 9.93 -5.51
CA ASP A 62 -1.01 10.21 -4.79
C ASP A 62 -1.90 8.97 -4.68
N ALA A 63 -1.98 8.17 -5.73
CA ALA A 63 -2.67 6.89 -5.72
C ALA A 63 -2.07 5.90 -4.71
N VAL A 64 -0.75 5.94 -4.48
CA VAL A 64 -0.07 5.13 -3.45
C VAL A 64 -0.38 5.65 -2.06
N ILE A 65 -0.25 6.97 -1.82
CA ILE A 65 -0.55 7.60 -0.54
C ILE A 65 -2.00 7.33 -0.14
N ALA A 66 -2.95 7.60 -1.05
CA ALA A 66 -4.37 7.39 -0.81
C ALA A 66 -4.73 5.92 -0.55
N ARG A 67 -3.93 4.97 -1.03
CA ARG A 67 -4.10 3.54 -0.73
C ARG A 67 -3.59 3.20 0.68
N ASP A 68 -2.43 3.72 1.07
CA ASP A 68 -1.84 3.53 2.40
C ASP A 68 -2.81 4.01 3.49
N GLU A 69 -3.45 5.16 3.24
CA GLU A 69 -4.40 5.81 4.15
C GLU A 69 -5.78 5.14 4.23
N MET A 70 -6.07 4.13 3.39
CA MET A 70 -7.30 3.35 3.52
C MET A 70 -7.25 2.31 4.65
N GLY A 71 -6.06 1.96 5.12
CA GLY A 71 -5.88 1.02 6.22
C GLY A 71 -6.04 1.67 7.59
N PRO A 72 -6.22 0.87 8.66
CA PRO A 72 -6.13 1.38 10.03
C PRO A 72 -4.74 1.98 10.27
N MET A 73 -4.69 3.10 10.99
CA MET A 73 -3.43 3.75 11.36
C MET A 73 -2.70 2.95 12.45
N ALA A 74 -1.41 3.22 12.62
CA ALA A 74 -0.61 2.57 13.65
C ALA A 74 -1.23 2.81 15.04
N GLY A 75 -1.49 1.72 15.77
CA GLY A 75 -2.16 1.75 17.08
C GLY A 75 -3.69 1.64 17.02
N GLU A 76 -4.31 1.80 15.85
CA GLU A 76 -5.74 1.55 15.69
C GLU A 76 -6.02 0.06 15.58
N GLN A 77 -7.18 -0.36 16.11
CA GLN A 77 -7.63 -1.73 15.98
C GLN A 77 -8.12 -1.97 14.55
N PRO A 78 -7.58 -2.97 13.82
CA PRO A 78 -8.08 -3.29 12.50
C PRO A 78 -9.53 -3.81 12.57
N PRO A 79 -10.38 -3.48 11.57
CA PRO A 79 -11.71 -4.05 11.47
C PRO A 79 -11.66 -5.59 11.40
N ASP A 80 -12.57 -6.26 12.11
CA ASP A 80 -12.68 -7.71 12.05
C ASP A 80 -13.26 -8.15 10.69
N PHE A 81 -12.98 -9.39 10.31
CA PHE A 81 -13.56 -10.03 9.12
C PHE A 81 -13.93 -11.47 9.43
N GLU A 82 -14.76 -12.07 8.58
CA GLU A 82 -15.00 -13.51 8.61
C GLU A 82 -14.98 -14.06 7.18
N LEU A 83 -13.83 -14.58 6.77
CA LEU A 83 -13.57 -15.01 5.40
C LEU A 83 -13.41 -16.52 5.32
N LYS A 84 -13.95 -17.11 4.25
CA LYS A 84 -13.81 -18.54 3.95
C LYS A 84 -12.37 -18.83 3.49
N LEU A 85 -11.77 -19.90 4.01
CA LEU A 85 -10.48 -20.39 3.56
C LEU A 85 -10.62 -21.01 2.17
N MET A 86 -9.74 -20.62 1.26
CA MET A 86 -9.72 -21.11 -0.12
C MET A 86 -9.66 -22.66 -0.15
N GLY A 87 -10.60 -23.28 -0.85
CA GLY A 87 -10.67 -24.74 -1.00
C GLY A 87 -11.36 -25.49 0.15
N THR A 88 -11.91 -24.79 1.16
CA THR A 88 -12.57 -25.43 2.31
C THR A 88 -13.83 -24.66 2.73
N GLU A 89 -14.73 -25.26 3.52
CA GLU A 89 -15.86 -24.54 4.18
C GLU A 89 -15.46 -23.79 5.46
N GLU A 90 -14.23 -23.97 5.92
CA GLU A 90 -13.72 -23.32 7.12
C GLU A 90 -13.70 -21.79 6.96
N ARG A 91 -14.05 -21.07 8.03
CA ARG A 91 -14.03 -19.61 8.07
C ARG A 91 -13.04 -19.13 9.12
N VAL A 92 -12.28 -18.10 8.77
CA VAL A 92 -11.28 -17.48 9.63
C VAL A 92 -11.73 -16.07 9.98
N ARG A 93 -11.64 -15.75 11.28
CA ARG A 93 -11.86 -14.40 11.81
C ARG A 93 -10.55 -13.72 12.16
N LEU A 94 -10.42 -12.42 11.92
CA LEU A 94 -9.21 -11.69 12.33
C LEU A 94 -9.07 -11.70 13.85
N SER A 95 -10.17 -11.51 14.57
CA SER A 95 -10.22 -11.53 16.03
C SER A 95 -9.72 -12.84 16.64
N SER A 96 -9.78 -13.97 15.90
CA SER A 96 -9.28 -15.27 16.37
C SER A 96 -7.76 -15.31 16.58
N PHE A 97 -7.01 -14.38 15.97
CA PHE A 97 -5.55 -14.30 16.12
C PHE A 97 -5.10 -13.37 17.25
N LYS A 98 -6.02 -12.63 17.89
CA LYS A 98 -5.70 -11.64 18.91
C LYS A 98 -4.96 -12.28 20.11
N GLY A 99 -3.88 -11.65 20.56
CA GLY A 99 -3.13 -12.07 21.76
C GLY A 99 -2.13 -13.22 21.57
N ASN A 100 -2.05 -13.82 20.38
CA ASN A 100 -1.14 -14.95 20.13
C ASN A 100 0.20 -14.50 19.53
N ARG A 101 0.17 -13.76 18.43
CA ARG A 101 1.35 -13.31 17.68
C ARG A 101 1.00 -12.18 16.71
N ALA A 102 2.01 -11.49 16.18
CA ALA A 102 1.79 -10.54 15.10
C ALA A 102 1.15 -11.21 13.88
N VAL A 103 0.21 -10.53 13.24
CA VAL A 103 -0.53 -11.01 12.08
C VAL A 103 -0.22 -10.10 10.89
N GLY A 104 0.20 -10.70 9.77
CA GLY A 104 0.33 -9.99 8.49
C GLY A 104 -0.92 -10.17 7.64
N LEU A 105 -1.55 -9.07 7.22
CA LEU A 105 -2.65 -9.09 6.26
C LEU A 105 -2.16 -8.68 4.88
N ILE A 106 -2.43 -9.53 3.88
CA ILE A 106 -2.01 -9.31 2.50
C ILE A 106 -3.26 -9.36 1.62
N PHE A 107 -3.53 -8.24 0.93
CA PHE A 107 -4.62 -8.14 -0.03
C PHE A 107 -4.04 -8.26 -1.45
N GLY A 108 -4.51 -9.24 -2.21
CA GLY A 108 -4.07 -9.49 -3.58
C GLY A 108 -5.18 -10.11 -4.43
N SER A 109 -4.97 -10.13 -5.74
CA SER A 109 -5.86 -10.76 -6.71
C SER A 109 -5.03 -11.50 -7.77
N TYR A 110 -5.63 -12.50 -8.42
CA TYR A 110 -5.04 -13.28 -9.52
C TYR A 110 -5.14 -12.59 -10.90
N THR A 111 -5.40 -11.29 -10.91
CA THR A 111 -5.68 -10.49 -12.11
C THR A 111 -4.46 -9.80 -12.64
#